data_AF-A0A151IFG4-F1
#
_entry.id   AF-A0A151IFG4-F1
#
_cell.length_a   1.000
_cell.length_b   1.000
_cell.length_c   1.000
_cell.angle_alpha   90.00
_cell.angle_beta   90.00
_cell.angle_gamma   90.00
#
_symmetry.space_group_name_H-M   'P 1'
#
loop_
_entity.id
_entity.type
_entity.pdbx_description
1 polymer ?
#
loop_
_entity_poly.entity_id
_entity_poly.type
_entity_poly.pdbx_seq_one_letter_code
_entity_poly.pdbx_strand_id
1 'polypeptide(L)'
;MKDINESVLKLADSIHYGEIKDTHNIVVATISVLKEIINNTEWNTAKDLMDIVIQNGKYLIKTLPLEACIGNMVRRILQIIREEYTSELKSKSDETYPQESLHKILTAEDNQQIDFNVPIPFLKASLIEHINEFETELETCSENITRQASEHIHSNEIIMTIGKSKLVEEFFKKAAATRAFDVIVAEGGPFLNGHEMAVNLAKAKIKTTLISDVAIFAMMSRVNKVIIGTHTVMANGGLRAISGAHIVAQAAKHYSVPVMVLLPLYKLAPLYHCSGKQNGFNCQVSPTNGVIDSANAPLLERIHAYNPVFDYVPPELVTLFISNTGGNAPSYVYRLLSELYHPDDYEL
;
A
#
# COMPACT_ATOMS: atom_id res chain seq x y z
N MET A 1 -30.45 3.31 -4.26
CA MET A 1 -29.07 3.58 -4.70
C MET A 1 -29.10 4.98 -5.28
N LYS A 2 -28.65 5.98 -4.50
CA LYS A 2 -28.46 7.34 -5.01
C LYS A 2 -27.32 7.31 -6.04
N ASP A 3 -27.36 8.21 -7.01
CA ASP A 3 -26.51 8.28 -8.20
C ASP A 3 -25.02 7.98 -7.91
N ILE A 4 -24.62 6.72 -8.14
CA ILE A 4 -23.20 6.37 -8.24
C ILE A 4 -22.72 6.95 -9.56
N ASN A 5 -21.58 7.64 -9.54
CA ASN A 5 -21.07 8.26 -10.75
C ASN A 5 -20.68 7.20 -11.80
N GLU A 6 -21.00 7.45 -13.08
CA GLU A 6 -20.70 6.52 -14.17
C GLU A 6 -19.20 6.21 -14.28
N SER A 7 -18.32 7.20 -14.00
CA SER A 7 -16.87 7.00 -14.02
C SER A 7 -16.40 5.99 -12.96
N VAL A 8 -17.10 5.90 -11.83
CA VAL A 8 -16.81 4.93 -10.76
C VAL A 8 -17.18 3.51 -11.19
N LEU A 9 -18.31 3.36 -11.89
CA LEU A 9 -18.73 2.08 -12.45
C LEU A 9 -17.71 1.59 -13.49
N LYS A 10 -17.31 2.48 -14.42
CA LYS A 10 -16.29 2.17 -15.43
C LYS A 10 -14.96 1.76 -14.80
N LEU A 11 -14.50 2.46 -13.76
CA LEU A 11 -13.27 2.10 -13.05
C LEU A 11 -13.38 0.71 -12.41
N ALA A 12 -14.50 0.41 -11.75
CA ALA A 12 -14.73 -0.89 -11.13
C ALA A 12 -14.69 -2.02 -12.18
N ASP A 13 -15.33 -1.81 -13.33
CA ASP A 13 -15.32 -2.75 -14.45
C ASP A 13 -13.92 -2.94 -15.04
N SER A 14 -13.20 -1.85 -15.33
CA SER A 14 -11.83 -1.92 -15.89
C SER A 14 -10.86 -2.65 -14.95
N ILE A 15 -11.01 -2.52 -13.63
CA ILE A 15 -10.20 -3.28 -12.66
C ILE A 15 -10.65 -4.74 -12.62
N HIS A 16 -11.96 -5.00 -12.62
CA HIS A 16 -12.51 -6.36 -12.57
C HIS A 16 -12.13 -7.19 -13.81
N TYR A 17 -12.15 -6.59 -15.00
CA TYR A 17 -11.69 -7.24 -16.25
C TYR A 17 -10.16 -7.27 -16.39
N GLY A 18 -9.43 -6.60 -15.49
CA GLY A 18 -7.98 -6.60 -15.47
C GLY A 18 -7.36 -5.77 -16.61
N GLU A 19 -8.05 -4.75 -17.10
CA GLU A 19 -7.49 -3.76 -18.04
C GLU A 19 -6.43 -2.92 -17.34
N ILE A 20 -6.72 -2.50 -16.10
CA ILE A 20 -5.79 -1.79 -15.23
C ILE A 20 -5.14 -2.81 -14.30
N LYS A 21 -3.85 -3.07 -14.54
CA LYS A 21 -3.02 -3.92 -13.69
C LYS A 21 -2.00 -3.06 -12.96
N ASP A 22 -1.47 -3.60 -11.87
CA ASP A 22 -0.56 -2.95 -10.91
C ASP A 22 -1.22 -1.93 -9.98
N THR A 23 -0.82 -2.01 -8.71
CA THR A 23 -1.34 -1.15 -7.65
C THR A 23 -1.15 0.34 -7.92
N HIS A 24 -0.04 0.73 -8.56
CA HIS A 24 0.23 2.14 -8.86
C HIS A 24 -0.77 2.70 -9.89
N ASN A 25 -1.04 1.95 -10.97
CA ASN A 25 -2.00 2.38 -12.00
C ASN A 25 -3.43 2.45 -11.44
N ILE A 26 -3.80 1.50 -10.57
CA ILE A 26 -5.10 1.52 -9.87
C ILE A 26 -5.23 2.79 -9.01
N VAL A 27 -4.17 3.17 -8.29
CA VAL A 27 -4.15 4.39 -7.46
C VAL A 27 -4.32 5.66 -8.30
N VAL A 28 -3.54 5.80 -9.37
CA VAL A 28 -3.62 6.96 -10.27
C VAL A 28 -5.02 7.07 -10.91
N ALA A 29 -5.56 5.95 -11.41
CA ALA A 29 -6.90 5.92 -11.98
C ALA A 29 -7.99 6.27 -10.94
N THR A 30 -7.84 5.79 -9.70
CA THR A 30 -8.78 6.11 -8.60
C THR A 30 -8.78 7.61 -8.30
N ILE A 31 -7.61 8.24 -8.22
CA ILE A 31 -7.50 9.68 -7.96
C ILE A 31 -8.08 10.50 -9.10
N SER A 32 -7.80 10.11 -10.35
CA SER A 32 -8.39 10.77 -11.53
C SER A 32 -9.91 10.75 -11.49
N VAL A 33 -10.54 9.62 -11.12
CA VAL A 33 -12.00 9.51 -11.01
C VAL A 33 -12.54 10.34 -9.83
N LEU A 34 -11.88 10.32 -8.68
CA LEU A 34 -12.30 11.13 -7.52
C LEU A 34 -12.18 12.64 -7.81
N LYS A 35 -11.13 13.06 -8.52
CA LYS A 35 -10.94 14.42 -9.01
C LYS A 35 -12.03 14.83 -10.00
N GLU A 36 -12.41 13.94 -10.91
CA GLU A 36 -13.54 14.14 -11.83
C GLU A 36 -14.85 14.33 -11.06
N ILE A 37 -15.11 13.52 -10.03
CA ILE A 37 -16.30 13.68 -9.17
C ILE A 37 -16.31 15.06 -8.52
N ILE A 38 -15.20 15.51 -7.92
CA ILE A 38 -15.10 16.82 -7.25
C ILE A 38 -15.32 17.98 -8.24
N ASN A 39 -14.88 17.82 -9.49
CA ASN A 39 -15.05 18.82 -10.55
C ASN A 39 -16.46 18.89 -11.12
N ASN A 40 -17.06 17.74 -11.44
CA ASN A 40 -18.32 17.67 -12.17
C ASN A 40 -19.55 17.73 -11.26
N THR A 41 -19.41 17.42 -9.96
CA THR A 41 -20.51 17.54 -9.01
C THR A 41 -20.64 18.97 -8.47
N GLU A 42 -21.88 19.43 -8.35
CA GLU A 42 -22.20 20.66 -7.64
C GLU A 42 -22.39 20.33 -6.16
N TRP A 43 -21.61 20.97 -5.31
CA TRP A 43 -21.67 20.83 -3.86
C TRP A 43 -21.53 22.22 -3.24
N ASN A 44 -22.31 22.49 -2.20
CA ASN A 44 -22.31 23.79 -1.53
C ASN A 44 -21.53 23.77 -0.21
N THR A 45 -21.37 22.60 0.40
CA THR A 45 -20.74 22.43 1.71
C THR A 45 -19.69 21.33 1.65
N ALA A 46 -18.67 21.42 2.51
CA ALA A 46 -17.66 20.37 2.60
C ALA A 46 -18.26 19.03 3.04
N LYS A 47 -19.32 19.07 3.87
CA LYS A 47 -20.06 17.87 4.29
C LYS A 47 -20.69 17.14 3.12
N ASP A 48 -21.38 17.86 2.24
CA ASP A 48 -22.02 17.29 1.05
C ASP A 48 -20.98 16.64 0.12
N LEU A 49 -19.84 17.31 -0.08
CA LEU A 49 -18.72 16.75 -0.83
C LEU A 49 -18.17 15.46 -0.20
N MET A 50 -17.95 15.46 1.12
CA MET A 50 -17.50 14.27 1.83
C MET A 50 -18.50 13.12 1.71
N ASP A 51 -19.80 13.40 1.84
CA ASP A 51 -20.85 12.39 1.70
C ASP A 51 -20.87 11.78 0.28
N ILE A 52 -20.68 12.59 -0.77
CA ILE A 52 -20.55 12.12 -2.16
C ILE A 52 -19.32 11.22 -2.33
N VAL A 53 -18.16 11.64 -1.81
CA VAL A 53 -16.92 10.86 -1.89
C VAL A 53 -17.02 9.55 -1.10
N ILE A 54 -17.60 9.59 0.11
CA ILE A 54 -17.83 8.42 0.95
C ILE A 54 -18.77 7.43 0.26
N GLN A 55 -19.86 7.88 -0.35
CA GLN A 55 -20.81 7.00 -1.04
C GLN A 55 -20.16 6.27 -2.23
N ASN A 56 -19.46 7.01 -3.09
CA ASN A 56 -18.75 6.42 -4.24
C ASN A 56 -17.59 5.53 -3.79
N GLY A 57 -16.85 5.94 -2.75
CA GLY A 57 -15.76 5.15 -2.16
C GLY A 57 -16.25 3.84 -1.52
N LYS A 58 -17.36 3.87 -0.79
CA LYS A 58 -18.01 2.67 -0.23
C LYS A 58 -18.41 1.67 -1.30
N TYR A 59 -18.90 2.17 -2.43
CA TYR A 59 -19.22 1.31 -3.57
C TYR A 59 -17.95 0.61 -4.09
N LEU A 60 -16.86 1.36 -4.35
CA LEU A 60 -15.59 0.80 -4.83
C LEU A 60 -14.97 -0.21 -3.86
N ILE A 61 -14.96 0.09 -2.56
CA ILE A 61 -14.39 -0.82 -1.55
C ILE A 61 -15.21 -2.12 -1.49
N LYS A 62 -16.53 -2.02 -1.65
CA LYS A 62 -17.41 -3.19 -1.64
C LYS A 62 -17.28 -4.05 -2.91
N THR A 63 -17.09 -3.43 -4.08
CA THR A 63 -16.90 -4.17 -5.34
C THR A 63 -15.51 -4.79 -5.42
N LEU A 64 -14.49 -4.12 -4.88
CA LEU A 64 -13.08 -4.54 -4.96
C LEU A 64 -12.44 -4.62 -3.56
N PRO A 65 -12.88 -5.56 -2.70
CA PRO A 65 -12.40 -5.66 -1.31
C PRO A 65 -10.92 -6.08 -1.21
N LEU A 66 -10.35 -6.64 -2.28
CA LEU A 66 -8.96 -7.05 -2.32
C LEU A 66 -8.02 -5.85 -2.44
N GLU A 67 -8.41 -4.77 -3.12
CA GLU A 67 -7.56 -3.63 -3.41
C GLU A 67 -7.71 -2.54 -2.33
N ALA A 68 -7.06 -2.75 -1.19
CA ALA A 68 -7.09 -1.81 -0.06
C ALA A 68 -6.60 -0.39 -0.43
N CYS A 69 -5.75 -0.28 -1.46
CA CYS A 69 -5.23 1.00 -1.93
C CYS A 69 -6.33 1.95 -2.40
N ILE A 70 -7.43 1.44 -2.98
CA ILE A 70 -8.57 2.27 -3.40
C ILE A 70 -9.19 2.95 -2.18
N GLY A 71 -9.47 2.17 -1.14
CA GLY A 71 -10.00 2.71 0.11
C GLY A 71 -9.03 3.66 0.80
N ASN A 72 -7.73 3.43 0.69
CA ASN A 72 -6.71 4.35 1.22
C ASN A 72 -6.74 5.70 0.49
N MET A 73 -6.91 5.70 -0.84
CA MET A 73 -7.00 6.94 -1.61
C MET A 73 -8.27 7.73 -1.29
N VAL A 74 -9.40 7.05 -1.11
CA VAL A 74 -10.63 7.71 -0.66
C VAL A 74 -10.43 8.40 0.69
N ARG A 75 -9.82 7.70 1.67
CA ARG A 75 -9.52 8.29 2.99
C ARG A 75 -8.55 9.46 2.90
N ARG A 76 -7.55 9.37 2.02
CA ARG A 76 -6.59 10.46 1.83
C ARG A 76 -7.25 11.71 1.26
N ILE A 77 -8.14 11.55 0.28
CA ILE A 77 -8.91 12.68 -0.27
C ILE A 77 -9.86 13.28 0.77
N LEU A 78 -10.52 12.45 1.60
CA LEU A 78 -11.33 12.96 2.72
C LEU A 78 -10.49 13.76 3.71
N GLN A 79 -9.28 13.29 4.03
CA GLN A 79 -8.34 14.04 4.88
C GLN A 79 -7.94 15.38 4.24
N ILE A 80 -7.62 15.40 2.95
CA ILE A 80 -7.31 16.63 2.19
C ILE A 80 -8.51 17.60 2.25
N ILE A 81 -9.74 17.11 2.10
CA ILE A 81 -10.95 17.94 2.22
C ILE A 81 -11.07 18.58 3.61
N ARG A 82 -10.81 17.81 4.68
CA ARG A 82 -10.85 18.32 6.06
C ARG A 82 -9.73 19.32 6.33
N GLU A 83 -8.53 19.08 5.81
CA GLU A 83 -7.36 19.95 5.98
C GLU A 83 -7.56 21.31 5.29
N GLU A 84 -7.95 21.31 4.01
CA GLU A 84 -8.21 22.55 3.27
C GLU A 84 -9.37 23.35 3.89
N TYR A 85 -10.44 22.66 4.30
CA TYR A 85 -11.55 23.31 4.98
C TYR A 85 -11.11 24.00 6.28
N THR A 86 -10.28 23.32 7.08
CA THR A 86 -9.78 23.84 8.36
C THR A 86 -8.79 24.99 8.14
N SER A 87 -7.94 24.91 7.12
CA SER A 87 -7.00 25.97 6.75
C SER A 87 -7.71 27.25 6.34
N GLU A 88 -8.77 27.15 5.53
CA GLU A 88 -9.60 28.30 5.10
C GLU A 88 -10.48 28.87 6.22
N LEU A 89 -10.81 28.07 7.25
CA LEU A 89 -11.49 28.56 8.44
C LEU A 89 -10.52 29.35 9.35
N LYS A 90 -9.29 28.87 9.48
CA LYS A 90 -8.21 29.51 10.26
C LYS A 90 -7.71 30.79 9.59
N SER A 91 -7.64 30.86 8.27
CA SER A 91 -7.30 32.11 7.57
C SER A 91 -8.28 33.26 7.85
N LYS A 92 -9.51 32.96 8.29
CA LYS A 92 -10.51 33.94 8.74
C LYS A 92 -10.49 34.22 10.25
N SER A 93 -9.86 33.38 11.05
CA SER A 93 -9.73 33.53 12.50
C SER A 93 -8.27 33.75 12.85
N ASP A 94 -7.83 35.01 12.84
CA ASP A 94 -6.52 35.39 13.36
C ASP A 94 -6.34 34.83 14.79
N GLU A 95 -5.18 34.19 15.00
CA GLU A 95 -4.64 33.59 16.24
C GLU A 95 -4.91 32.09 16.54
N THR A 96 -3.90 31.23 16.36
CA THR A 96 -3.07 30.61 17.43
C THR A 96 -2.45 29.27 16.97
N TYR A 97 -1.15 29.11 17.25
CA TYR A 97 -0.24 28.00 16.96
C TYR A 97 -0.79 26.57 17.19
N PRO A 98 -0.44 25.57 16.33
CA PRO A 98 -0.65 24.16 16.64
C PRO A 98 0.63 23.54 17.21
N GLN A 99 0.76 23.52 18.53
CA GLN A 99 1.41 22.39 19.19
C GLN A 99 0.35 21.67 19.99
N GLU A 100 -0.04 20.47 19.54
CA GLU A 100 -0.86 19.53 20.30
C GLU A 100 -0.07 19.08 21.54
N SER A 101 -0.13 19.92 22.55
CA SER A 101 0.48 19.69 23.86
C SER A 101 -0.49 18.84 24.66
N LEU A 102 0.02 17.91 25.48
CA LEU A 102 -0.74 17.12 26.48
C LEU A 102 -1.75 17.96 27.30
N HIS A 103 -1.53 19.26 27.40
CA HIS A 103 -2.45 20.25 27.98
C HIS A 103 -3.85 20.23 27.34
N LYS A 104 -3.97 20.11 26.00
CA LYS A 104 -5.27 20.07 25.28
C LYS A 104 -6.07 18.79 25.55
N ILE A 105 -5.42 17.70 25.97
CA ILE A 105 -6.09 16.46 26.38
C ILE A 105 -6.63 16.57 27.82
N LEU A 106 -5.94 17.35 28.67
CA LEU A 106 -6.30 17.56 30.07
C LEU A 106 -7.38 18.63 30.26
N THR A 107 -7.37 19.67 29.43
CA THR A 107 -8.46 20.64 29.36
C THR A 107 -9.51 20.10 28.39
N ALA A 108 -10.60 19.54 28.91
CA ALA A 108 -11.80 19.21 28.14
C ALA A 108 -12.53 20.47 27.61
N GLU A 109 -11.76 21.43 27.09
CA GLU A 109 -12.23 22.61 26.40
C GLU A 109 -12.35 22.23 24.92
N ASP A 110 -13.55 21.79 24.58
CA ASP A 110 -14.11 21.55 23.26
C ASP A 110 -13.23 20.75 22.28
N ASN A 111 -13.62 19.48 22.07
CA ASN A 111 -13.67 18.97 20.71
C ASN A 111 -14.50 19.98 19.92
N GLN A 112 -13.87 21.00 19.33
CA GLN A 112 -14.50 21.86 18.35
C GLN A 112 -14.88 20.93 17.21
N GLN A 113 -16.11 20.40 17.27
CA GLN A 113 -16.73 19.75 16.14
C GLN A 113 -16.85 20.84 15.09
N ILE A 114 -15.86 20.87 14.19
CA ILE A 114 -15.82 21.80 13.09
C ILE A 114 -17.10 21.56 12.28
N ASP A 115 -17.94 22.59 12.20
CA ASP A 115 -19.20 22.47 11.46
C ASP A 115 -18.93 22.60 9.95
N PHE A 116 -18.80 21.46 9.28
CA PHE A 116 -18.55 21.36 7.84
C PHE A 116 -19.72 21.84 6.96
N ASN A 117 -20.79 22.38 7.54
CA ASN A 117 -21.94 22.92 6.81
C ASN A 117 -21.75 24.38 6.36
N VAL A 118 -20.72 25.09 6.84
CA VAL A 118 -20.48 26.48 6.41
C VAL A 118 -19.85 26.48 5.01
N PRO A 119 -20.45 27.16 4.00
CA PRO A 119 -19.93 27.21 2.65
C PRO A 119 -18.69 28.11 2.55
N ILE A 120 -17.65 27.64 1.86
CA ILE A 120 -16.41 28.38 1.61
C ILE A 120 -16.25 28.58 0.09
N PRO A 121 -16.33 29.82 -0.44
CA PRO A 121 -16.38 30.10 -1.88
C PRO A 121 -15.17 29.64 -2.71
N PHE A 122 -13.99 29.49 -2.10
CA PHE A 122 -12.74 29.15 -2.79
C PHE A 122 -12.23 27.73 -2.53
N LEU A 123 -12.96 26.94 -1.72
CA LEU A 123 -12.52 25.61 -1.31
C LEU A 123 -12.26 24.68 -2.50
N LYS A 124 -13.09 24.76 -3.55
CA LYS A 124 -12.95 23.91 -4.73
C LYS A 124 -11.62 24.13 -5.46
N ALA A 125 -11.15 25.37 -5.57
CA ALA A 125 -9.89 25.68 -6.24
C ALA A 125 -8.69 25.15 -5.45
N SER A 126 -8.65 25.43 -4.14
CA SER A 126 -7.58 24.96 -3.24
C SER A 126 -7.52 23.43 -3.18
N LEU A 127 -8.68 22.76 -3.15
CA LEU A 127 -8.76 21.29 -3.18
C LEU A 127 -8.17 20.70 -4.47
N ILE A 128 -8.48 21.30 -5.63
CA ILE A 128 -7.96 20.79 -6.91
C ILE A 128 -6.43 20.97 -6.96
N GLU A 129 -5.92 22.10 -6.46
CA GLU A 129 -4.48 22.35 -6.38
C GLU A 129 -3.78 21.33 -5.48
N HIS A 130 -4.29 21.08 -4.27
CA HIS A 130 -3.73 20.08 -3.36
C HIS A 130 -3.83 18.66 -3.95
N ILE A 131 -4.94 18.30 -4.59
CA ILE A 131 -5.06 16.99 -5.27
C ILE A 131 -4.03 16.85 -6.40
N ASN A 132 -3.76 17.92 -7.17
CA ASN A 132 -2.71 17.89 -8.18
C ASN A 132 -1.32 17.71 -7.56
N GLU A 133 -1.02 18.40 -6.46
CA GLU A 133 0.24 18.24 -5.72
C GLU A 133 0.40 16.79 -5.23
N PHE A 134 -0.65 16.23 -4.64
CA PHE A 134 -0.68 14.84 -4.20
C PHE A 134 -0.49 13.84 -5.35
N GLU A 135 -1.07 14.11 -6.52
CA GLU A 135 -0.87 13.30 -7.73
C GLU A 135 0.63 13.30 -8.14
N THR A 136 1.29 14.46 -8.14
CA THR A 136 2.75 14.54 -8.41
C THR A 136 3.61 13.86 -7.34
N GLU A 137 3.18 13.90 -6.07
CA GLU A 137 3.86 13.17 -4.99
C GLU A 137 3.82 11.66 -5.22
N LEU A 138 2.69 11.13 -5.70
CA LEU A 138 2.52 9.69 -5.96
C LEU A 138 3.37 9.21 -7.14
N GLU A 139 3.51 10.01 -8.19
CA GLU A 139 4.39 9.72 -9.32
C GLU A 139 5.85 9.63 -8.86
N THR A 140 6.29 10.56 -8.01
CA THR A 140 7.67 10.62 -7.52
C THR A 140 7.96 9.65 -6.36
N CYS A 141 6.95 8.99 -5.79
CA CYS A 141 7.08 8.08 -4.65
C CYS A 141 8.10 6.95 -4.89
N SER A 142 8.04 6.32 -6.07
CA SER A 142 8.96 5.22 -6.42
C SER A 142 10.41 5.70 -6.54
N GLU A 143 10.63 6.88 -7.11
CA GLU A 143 11.96 7.49 -7.22
C GLU A 143 12.54 7.85 -5.85
N ASN A 144 11.72 8.41 -4.97
CA ASN A 144 12.12 8.76 -3.61
C ASN A 144 12.57 7.53 -2.79
N ILE A 145 11.88 6.40 -2.94
CA ILE A 145 12.26 5.13 -2.29
C ILE A 145 13.55 4.57 -2.91
N THR A 146 13.67 4.55 -4.24
CA THR A 146 14.85 3.98 -4.90
C THR A 146 16.11 4.81 -4.68
N ARG A 147 16.00 6.13 -4.46
CA ARG A 147 17.12 7.00 -4.09
C ARG A 147 17.78 6.55 -2.77
N GLN A 148 17.00 6.07 -1.82
CA GLN A 148 17.49 5.58 -0.51
C GLN A 148 18.24 4.24 -0.61
N ALA A 149 18.24 3.56 -1.77
CA ALA A 149 18.86 2.26 -1.93
C ALA A 149 20.37 2.25 -1.64
N SER A 150 21.04 3.36 -1.94
CA SER A 150 22.48 3.52 -1.67
C SER A 150 22.83 3.60 -0.18
N GLU A 151 21.87 3.92 0.68
CA GLU A 151 22.08 4.00 2.13
C GLU A 151 21.95 2.62 2.78
N HIS A 152 21.06 1.77 2.25
CA HIS A 152 20.73 0.47 2.85
C HIS A 152 21.51 -0.73 2.29
N ILE A 153 21.99 -0.66 1.05
CA ILE A 153 22.70 -1.77 0.38
C ILE A 153 24.20 -1.47 0.34
N HIS A 154 25.03 -2.28 0.98
CA HIS A 154 26.49 -2.14 0.91
C HIS A 154 27.14 -3.16 -0.05
N SER A 155 28.40 -2.93 -0.39
CA SER A 155 29.14 -3.81 -1.30
C SER A 155 29.38 -5.18 -0.68
N ASN A 156 29.36 -6.22 -1.51
CA ASN A 156 29.56 -7.63 -1.12
C ASN A 156 28.52 -8.19 -0.12
N GLU A 157 27.34 -7.58 -0.04
CA GLU A 157 26.23 -8.13 0.73
C GLU A 157 25.45 -9.17 -0.07
N ILE A 158 24.91 -10.16 0.63
CA ILE A 158 23.98 -11.15 0.08
C ILE A 158 22.57 -10.78 0.54
N ILE A 159 21.73 -10.35 -0.39
CA ILE A 159 20.37 -9.91 -0.12
C ILE A 159 19.39 -10.96 -0.63
N MET A 160 18.37 -11.31 0.17
CA MET A 160 17.30 -12.22 -0.25
C MET A 160 16.00 -11.46 -0.53
N THR A 161 15.30 -11.85 -1.59
CA THR A 161 13.96 -11.37 -1.98
C THR A 161 13.09 -12.55 -2.39
N ILE A 162 11.76 -12.36 -2.42
CA ILE A 162 10.78 -13.36 -2.87
C ILE A 162 9.88 -12.81 -3.96
N GLY A 163 9.58 -13.66 -4.95
CA GLY A 163 8.68 -13.35 -6.05
C GLY A 163 9.19 -12.19 -6.92
N LYS A 164 8.25 -11.40 -7.45
CA LYS A 164 8.54 -10.23 -8.28
C LYS A 164 7.89 -8.99 -7.68
N SER A 165 8.68 -7.92 -7.53
CA SER A 165 8.17 -6.59 -7.23
C SER A 165 8.93 -5.56 -8.05
N LYS A 166 8.19 -4.74 -8.82
CA LYS A 166 8.77 -3.68 -9.67
C LYS A 166 9.59 -2.69 -8.85
N LEU A 167 9.07 -2.28 -7.69
CA LEU A 167 9.76 -1.33 -6.80
C LEU A 167 11.07 -1.92 -6.25
N VAL A 168 11.07 -3.18 -5.85
CA VAL A 168 12.29 -3.86 -5.36
C VAL A 168 13.30 -4.04 -6.49
N GLU A 169 12.84 -4.37 -7.70
CA GLU A 169 13.70 -4.47 -8.88
C GLU A 169 14.39 -3.13 -9.20
N GLU A 170 13.63 -2.02 -9.22
CA GLU A 170 14.16 -0.67 -9.43
C GLU A 170 15.12 -0.26 -8.31
N PHE A 171 14.81 -0.62 -7.06
CA PHE A 171 15.64 -0.37 -5.89
C PHE A 171 17.01 -1.05 -6.03
N PHE A 172 17.04 -2.32 -6.45
CA PHE A 172 18.29 -3.03 -6.73
C PHE A 172 19.06 -2.46 -7.91
N LYS A 173 18.39 -2.10 -9.02
CA LYS A 173 19.04 -1.48 -10.17
C LYS A 173 19.71 -0.15 -9.80
N LYS A 174 19.06 0.67 -8.98
CA LYS A 174 19.61 1.94 -8.51
C LYS A 174 20.83 1.74 -7.61
N ALA A 175 20.78 0.77 -6.69
CA ALA A 175 21.94 0.43 -5.86
C ALA A 175 23.11 -0.13 -6.69
N ALA A 176 22.82 -0.96 -7.69
CA ALA A 176 23.83 -1.62 -8.53
C ALA A 176 24.67 -0.65 -9.36
N ALA A 177 24.14 0.55 -9.65
CA ALA A 177 24.91 1.61 -10.30
C ALA A 177 26.09 2.11 -9.43
N THR A 178 25.99 1.95 -8.10
CA THR A 178 26.99 2.45 -7.14
C THR A 178 27.83 1.35 -6.51
N ARG A 179 27.26 0.15 -6.30
CA ARG A 179 27.86 -0.92 -5.50
C ARG A 179 27.58 -2.29 -6.10
N ALA A 180 28.52 -3.22 -5.95
CA ALA A 180 28.36 -4.61 -6.36
C ALA A 180 27.90 -5.46 -5.17
N PHE A 181 26.83 -6.24 -5.35
CA PHE A 181 26.24 -7.11 -4.33
C PHE A 181 25.56 -8.31 -5.00
N ASP A 182 25.25 -9.32 -4.20
CA ASP A 182 24.63 -10.56 -4.64
C ASP A 182 23.17 -10.61 -4.20
N VAL A 183 22.28 -11.06 -5.09
CA VAL A 183 20.84 -11.20 -4.79
C VAL A 183 20.41 -12.65 -4.91
N ILE A 184 19.77 -13.18 -3.87
CA ILE A 184 19.09 -14.47 -3.88
C ILE A 184 17.60 -14.22 -4.08
N VAL A 185 17.04 -14.73 -5.16
CA VAL A 185 15.62 -14.61 -5.50
C VAL A 185 14.95 -15.94 -5.25
N ALA A 186 13.99 -15.98 -4.31
CA ALA A 186 13.06 -17.09 -4.18
C ALA A 186 11.96 -16.98 -5.26
N GLU A 187 11.68 -18.08 -5.95
CA GLU A 187 10.81 -18.10 -7.13
C GLU A 187 9.37 -17.67 -6.87
N GLY A 188 8.84 -17.88 -5.65
CA GLY A 188 7.48 -17.49 -5.28
C GLY A 188 6.43 -18.32 -6.00
N GLY A 189 6.43 -19.64 -5.76
CA GLY A 189 5.38 -20.54 -6.17
C GLY A 189 4.02 -20.08 -5.61
N PRO A 190 2.90 -20.29 -6.34
CA PRO A 190 2.76 -21.14 -7.52
C PRO A 190 2.94 -20.43 -8.88
N PHE A 191 2.95 -19.10 -8.93
CA PHE A 191 3.06 -18.34 -10.19
C PHE A 191 4.48 -18.27 -10.74
N LEU A 192 5.50 -18.54 -9.92
CA LEU A 192 6.92 -18.53 -10.32
C LEU A 192 7.39 -17.17 -10.87
N ASN A 193 6.79 -16.07 -10.40
CA ASN A 193 7.10 -14.72 -10.87
C ASN A 193 8.56 -14.31 -10.60
N GLY A 194 9.23 -14.92 -9.62
CA GLY A 194 10.63 -14.64 -9.29
C GLY A 194 11.62 -14.99 -10.42
N HIS A 195 11.23 -15.88 -11.34
CA HIS A 195 12.05 -16.19 -12.53
C HIS A 195 12.23 -14.94 -13.41
N GLU A 196 11.16 -14.17 -13.62
CA GLU A 196 11.22 -12.93 -14.39
C GLU A 196 12.10 -11.87 -13.70
N MET A 197 11.96 -11.73 -12.38
CA MET A 197 12.78 -10.82 -11.59
C MET A 197 14.27 -11.18 -11.68
N ALA A 198 14.62 -12.46 -11.55
CA ALA A 198 16.00 -12.93 -11.69
C ALA A 198 16.58 -12.62 -13.08
N VAL A 199 15.80 -12.83 -14.15
CA VAL A 199 16.20 -12.48 -15.51
C VAL A 199 16.44 -10.98 -15.66
N ASN A 200 15.56 -10.14 -15.10
CA ASN A 200 15.69 -8.68 -15.19
C ASN A 200 16.91 -8.15 -14.42
N LEU A 201 17.21 -8.72 -13.25
CA LEU A 201 18.38 -8.36 -12.47
C LEU A 201 19.68 -8.84 -13.14
N ALA A 202 19.67 -10.04 -13.74
CA ALA A 202 20.80 -10.54 -14.52
C ALA A 202 21.10 -9.65 -15.73
N LYS A 203 20.06 -9.17 -16.44
CA LYS A 203 20.21 -8.18 -17.52
C LYS A 203 20.83 -6.86 -17.03
N ALA A 204 20.52 -6.48 -15.79
CA ALA A 204 21.12 -5.31 -15.12
C ALA A 204 22.54 -5.57 -14.57
N LYS A 205 23.15 -6.74 -14.88
CA LYS A 205 24.49 -7.15 -14.45
C LYS A 205 24.66 -7.31 -12.93
N ILE A 206 23.57 -7.62 -12.23
CA ILE A 206 23.59 -7.96 -10.80
C ILE A 206 23.77 -9.48 -10.69
N LYS A 207 24.64 -9.94 -9.78
CA LYS A 207 24.84 -11.37 -9.56
C LYS A 207 23.64 -11.96 -8.83
N THR A 208 22.82 -12.70 -9.57
CA THR A 208 21.55 -13.24 -9.08
C THR A 208 21.56 -14.75 -8.99
N THR A 209 21.13 -15.29 -7.86
CA THR A 209 20.91 -16.73 -7.64
C THR A 209 19.42 -16.98 -7.50
N LEU A 210 18.85 -17.82 -8.36
CA LEU A 210 17.47 -18.26 -8.23
C LEU A 210 17.40 -19.51 -7.35
N ILE A 211 16.48 -19.54 -6.41
CA ILE A 211 16.24 -20.67 -5.51
C ILE A 211 14.76 -21.05 -5.50
N SER A 212 14.48 -22.30 -5.16
CA SER A 212 13.12 -22.72 -4.82
C SER A 212 12.74 -22.28 -3.41
N ASP A 213 11.44 -22.10 -3.16
CA ASP A 213 10.93 -21.60 -1.88
C ASP A 213 11.29 -22.54 -0.71
N VAL A 214 11.40 -23.85 -0.98
CA VAL A 214 11.83 -24.85 0.02
C VAL A 214 13.28 -24.60 0.50
N ALA A 215 14.12 -24.02 -0.35
CA ALA A 215 15.52 -23.76 -0.03
C ALA A 215 15.74 -22.45 0.75
N ILE A 216 14.68 -21.66 1.02
CA ILE A 216 14.78 -20.39 1.76
C ILE A 216 15.49 -20.60 3.10
N PHE A 217 15.05 -21.58 3.90
CA PHE A 217 15.62 -21.81 5.23
C PHE A 217 17.07 -22.28 5.20
N ALA A 218 17.44 -23.08 4.19
CA ALA A 218 18.81 -23.57 4.01
C ALA A 218 19.78 -22.44 3.60
N MET A 219 19.31 -21.54 2.73
CA MET A 219 20.11 -20.42 2.23
C MET A 219 20.16 -19.23 3.19
N MET A 220 19.20 -19.12 4.12
CA MET A 220 19.08 -17.97 5.04
C MET A 220 20.34 -17.75 5.89
N SER A 221 21.08 -18.81 6.24
CA SER A 221 22.33 -18.72 7.01
C SER A 221 23.43 -17.86 6.36
N ARG A 222 23.35 -17.63 5.05
CA ARG A 222 24.31 -16.83 4.27
C ARG A 222 23.81 -15.42 3.96
N VAL A 223 22.54 -15.14 4.22
CA VAL A 223 21.90 -13.87 3.85
C VAL A 223 22.21 -12.82 4.90
N ASN A 224 22.59 -11.62 4.47
CA ASN A 224 22.83 -10.49 5.36
C ASN A 224 21.56 -9.67 5.61
N LYS A 225 20.70 -9.52 4.60
CA LYS A 225 19.45 -8.75 4.69
C LYS A 225 18.36 -9.37 3.83
N VAL A 226 17.12 -9.26 4.27
CA VAL A 226 15.95 -9.58 3.46
C VAL A 226 15.29 -8.29 3.01
N ILE A 227 15.04 -8.13 1.71
CA ILE A 227 14.28 -7.00 1.16
C ILE A 227 13.07 -7.56 0.44
N ILE A 228 11.87 -7.18 0.89
CA ILE A 228 10.61 -7.64 0.29
C ILE A 228 9.72 -6.46 -0.08
N GLY A 229 8.90 -6.68 -1.11
CA GLY A 229 7.77 -5.82 -1.41
C GLY A 229 6.54 -6.24 -0.61
N THR A 230 5.58 -5.33 -0.49
CA THR A 230 4.27 -5.61 0.11
C THR A 230 3.14 -5.17 -0.82
N HIS A 231 1.98 -5.79 -0.68
CA HIS A 231 0.76 -5.36 -1.34
C HIS A 231 0.00 -4.35 -0.46
N THR A 232 -0.11 -4.60 0.84
CA THR A 232 -0.72 -3.65 1.80
C THR A 232 -0.07 -3.77 3.17
N VAL A 233 0.07 -2.66 3.90
CA VAL A 233 0.48 -2.65 5.31
C VAL A 233 -0.71 -2.26 6.16
N MET A 234 -0.95 -3.03 7.20
CA MET A 234 -2.09 -2.90 8.11
C MET A 234 -1.76 -1.93 9.25
N ALA A 235 -2.79 -1.53 10.01
CA ALA A 235 -2.63 -0.53 11.05
C ALA A 235 -1.74 -0.95 12.22
N ASN A 236 -1.69 -2.25 12.49
CA ASN A 236 -0.77 -2.84 13.47
C ASN A 236 0.68 -2.98 12.95
N GLY A 237 0.97 -2.55 11.71
CA GLY A 237 2.26 -2.75 11.04
C GLY A 237 2.42 -4.14 10.41
N GLY A 238 1.37 -4.99 10.45
CA GLY A 238 1.37 -6.28 9.77
C GLY A 238 1.35 -6.12 8.24
N LEU A 239 1.92 -7.06 7.51
CA LEU A 239 1.99 -7.02 6.06
C LEU A 239 0.98 -7.99 5.46
N ARG A 240 0.32 -7.56 4.39
CA ARG A 240 -0.29 -8.46 3.41
C ARG A 240 0.63 -8.49 2.18
N ALA A 241 1.38 -9.57 2.05
CA ALA A 241 2.38 -9.75 1.00
C ALA A 241 2.06 -10.99 0.15
N ILE A 242 2.88 -11.27 -0.88
CA ILE A 242 2.74 -12.49 -1.69
C ILE A 242 2.87 -13.75 -0.82
N SER A 243 2.21 -14.82 -1.22
CA SER A 243 2.35 -16.15 -0.61
C SER A 243 3.82 -16.54 -0.43
N GLY A 244 4.16 -17.07 0.74
CA GLY A 244 5.54 -17.45 1.10
C GLY A 244 6.35 -16.34 1.78
N ALA A 245 5.88 -15.09 1.76
CA ALA A 245 6.57 -14.00 2.46
C ALA A 245 6.67 -14.24 3.98
N HIS A 246 5.68 -14.89 4.60
CA HIS A 246 5.75 -15.26 6.01
C HIS A 246 6.89 -16.26 6.27
N ILE A 247 7.11 -17.23 5.37
CA ILE A 247 8.19 -18.22 5.50
C ILE A 247 9.55 -17.52 5.48
N VAL A 248 9.74 -16.57 4.55
CA VAL A 248 10.96 -15.77 4.48
C VAL A 248 11.17 -14.97 5.75
N ALA A 249 10.13 -14.29 6.23
CA ALA A 249 10.21 -13.45 7.42
C ALA A 249 10.47 -14.28 8.70
N GLN A 250 9.84 -15.44 8.82
CA GLN A 250 10.03 -16.38 9.93
C GLN A 250 11.44 -16.97 9.93
N ALA A 251 11.95 -17.37 8.75
CA ALA A 251 13.31 -17.84 8.58
C ALA A 251 14.32 -16.73 8.93
N ALA A 252 14.09 -15.50 8.44
CA ALA A 252 14.94 -14.36 8.73
C ALA A 252 15.01 -14.08 10.24
N LYS A 253 13.86 -14.13 10.93
CA LYS A 253 13.80 -13.97 12.39
C LYS A 253 14.59 -15.04 13.13
N HIS A 254 14.49 -16.31 12.71
CA HIS A 254 15.24 -17.42 13.31
C HIS A 254 16.76 -17.22 13.19
N TYR A 255 17.23 -16.71 12.05
CA TYR A 255 18.66 -16.42 11.81
C TYR A 255 19.07 -14.98 12.22
N SER A 256 18.18 -14.21 12.86
CA SER A 256 18.42 -12.81 13.24
C SER A 256 18.83 -11.90 12.07
N VAL A 257 18.32 -12.19 10.87
CA VAL A 257 18.52 -11.39 9.67
C VAL A 257 17.44 -10.28 9.63
N PRO A 258 17.81 -9.01 9.44
CA PRO A 258 16.85 -7.92 9.37
C PRO A 258 15.98 -8.02 8.10
N VAL A 259 14.67 -7.84 8.29
CA VAL A 259 13.68 -7.80 7.19
C VAL A 259 13.30 -6.36 6.92
N MET A 260 13.66 -5.87 5.73
CA MET A 260 13.33 -4.55 5.24
C MET A 260 12.19 -4.65 4.22
N VAL A 261 11.20 -3.76 4.35
CA VAL A 261 10.00 -3.76 3.51
C VAL A 261 9.91 -2.43 2.78
N LEU A 262 9.82 -2.48 1.46
CA LEU A 262 9.58 -1.26 0.67
C LEU A 262 8.09 -0.90 0.72
N LEU A 263 7.78 0.26 1.30
CA LEU A 263 6.42 0.73 1.57
C LEU A 263 6.15 2.12 0.97
N PRO A 264 5.57 2.18 -0.24
CA PRO A 264 4.87 3.37 -0.68
C PRO A 264 3.70 3.70 0.26
N LEU A 265 3.57 4.96 0.70
CA LEU A 265 2.58 5.33 1.71
C LEU A 265 1.12 5.07 1.28
N TYR A 266 0.81 5.10 -0.01
CA TYR A 266 -0.53 4.76 -0.50
C TYR A 266 -0.95 3.30 -0.25
N LYS A 267 0.01 2.40 0.06
CA LYS A 267 -0.26 1.00 0.44
C LYS A 267 -0.49 0.83 1.95
N LEU A 268 -0.31 1.88 2.75
CA LEU A 268 -0.56 1.84 4.19
C LEU A 268 -2.06 2.00 4.44
N ALA A 269 -2.69 1.03 5.09
CA ALA A 269 -4.13 1.00 5.34
C ALA A 269 -4.43 1.06 6.84
N PRO A 270 -5.40 1.88 7.30
CA PRO A 270 -5.86 1.91 8.70
C PRO A 270 -6.78 0.71 9.04
N LEU A 271 -6.52 -0.46 8.45
CA LEU A 271 -7.30 -1.67 8.61
C LEU A 271 -6.55 -2.67 9.49
N TYR A 272 -7.28 -3.44 10.31
CA TYR A 272 -6.73 -4.50 11.16
C TYR A 272 -7.09 -5.89 10.65
N HIS A 273 -6.17 -6.85 10.79
CA HIS A 273 -6.34 -8.23 10.32
C HIS A 273 -7.54 -8.93 10.97
N CYS A 274 -7.75 -8.73 12.27
CA CYS A 274 -8.74 -9.44 13.06
C CYS A 274 -10.12 -8.75 13.13
N SER A 275 -10.38 -7.72 12.32
CA SER A 275 -11.73 -7.18 12.24
C SER A 275 -12.61 -8.22 11.57
N GLY A 276 -13.49 -8.89 12.33
CA GLY A 276 -14.38 -9.97 11.88
C GLY A 276 -15.35 -9.63 10.74
N LYS A 277 -15.16 -8.48 10.09
CA LYS A 277 -15.85 -7.99 8.89
C LYS A 277 -15.05 -8.22 7.60
N GLN A 278 -13.78 -8.67 7.65
CA GLN A 278 -12.96 -8.93 6.45
C GLN A 278 -13.22 -10.33 5.88
N ASN A 279 -14.28 -10.50 5.09
CA ASN A 279 -14.57 -11.73 4.34
C ASN A 279 -13.60 -12.02 3.16
N GLY A 280 -12.41 -11.42 3.13
CA GLY A 280 -11.54 -11.46 1.93
C GLY A 280 -10.08 -11.08 2.17
N PHE A 281 -9.47 -11.53 3.27
CA PHE A 281 -8.03 -11.29 3.49
C PHE A 281 -7.19 -11.85 2.33
N ASN A 282 -7.51 -13.07 1.90
CA ASN A 282 -6.89 -13.74 0.76
C ASN A 282 -7.87 -13.92 -0.38
N CYS A 283 -7.37 -13.71 -1.60
CA CYS A 283 -8.01 -14.19 -2.82
C CYS A 283 -7.57 -15.64 -3.07
N GLN A 284 -8.54 -16.53 -3.29
CA GLN A 284 -8.25 -17.89 -3.76
C GLN A 284 -8.36 -17.91 -5.27
N VAL A 285 -7.24 -18.17 -5.94
CA VAL A 285 -7.21 -18.34 -7.40
C VAL A 285 -7.51 -19.80 -7.73
N SER A 286 -7.88 -20.08 -8.99
CA SER A 286 -8.04 -21.46 -9.46
C SER A 286 -6.78 -22.28 -9.14
N PRO A 287 -6.91 -23.48 -8.54
CA PRO A 287 -5.79 -24.37 -8.29
C PRO A 287 -5.03 -24.80 -9.56
N THR A 288 -5.68 -24.73 -10.72
CA THR A 288 -5.06 -25.01 -12.02
C THR A 288 -3.96 -24.00 -12.37
N ASN A 289 -3.95 -22.83 -11.73
CA ASN A 289 -2.91 -21.82 -11.94
C ASN A 289 -1.71 -22.10 -11.02
N GLY A 290 -0.95 -23.15 -11.38
CA GLY A 290 0.36 -23.46 -10.83
C GLY A 290 0.40 -24.47 -9.67
N VAL A 291 -0.72 -24.74 -8.99
CA VAL A 291 -0.75 -25.77 -7.93
C VAL A 291 -0.93 -27.17 -8.52
N ILE A 292 -1.87 -27.32 -9.45
CA ILE A 292 -2.11 -28.56 -10.19
C ILE A 292 -2.01 -28.26 -11.68
N ASP A 293 -1.29 -29.12 -12.41
CA ASP A 293 -1.23 -29.01 -13.86
C ASP A 293 -2.62 -29.22 -14.48
N SER A 294 -2.94 -28.40 -15.48
CA SER A 294 -4.17 -28.42 -16.24
C SER A 294 -4.56 -29.83 -16.76
N ALA A 295 -3.59 -30.67 -17.09
CA ALA A 295 -3.82 -32.05 -17.53
C ALA A 295 -4.50 -32.93 -16.47
N ASN A 296 -4.30 -32.61 -15.18
CA ASN A 296 -4.84 -33.35 -14.05
C ASN A 296 -6.14 -32.74 -13.50
N ALA A 297 -6.75 -31.80 -14.22
CA ALA A 297 -8.01 -31.18 -13.83
C ALA A 297 -9.15 -32.17 -13.47
N PRO A 298 -9.32 -33.35 -14.13
CA PRO A 298 -10.36 -34.31 -13.74
C PRO A 298 -10.19 -34.88 -12.32
N LEU A 299 -8.99 -34.80 -11.74
CA LEU A 299 -8.72 -35.28 -10.38
C LEU A 299 -9.16 -34.28 -9.30
N LEU A 300 -9.53 -33.04 -9.66
CA LEU A 300 -10.02 -32.02 -8.73
C LEU A 300 -11.32 -32.44 -8.02
N GLU A 301 -12.10 -33.38 -8.59
CA GLU A 301 -13.28 -33.93 -7.93
C GLU A 301 -12.94 -34.67 -6.63
N ARG A 302 -11.71 -35.20 -6.51
CA ARG A 302 -11.23 -35.95 -5.34
C ARG A 302 -10.23 -35.18 -4.49
N ILE A 303 -9.66 -34.09 -5.01
CA ILE A 303 -8.60 -33.32 -4.38
C ILE A 303 -9.12 -31.95 -4.00
N HIS A 304 -9.13 -31.62 -2.71
CA HIS A 304 -9.37 -30.27 -2.25
C HIS A 304 -8.07 -29.46 -2.31
N ALA A 305 -7.91 -28.68 -3.38
CA ALA A 305 -6.75 -27.82 -3.57
C ALA A 305 -7.11 -26.35 -3.27
N TYR A 306 -6.25 -25.67 -2.51
CA TYR A 306 -6.34 -24.25 -2.21
C TYR A 306 -5.14 -23.51 -2.76
N ASN A 307 -5.38 -22.33 -3.32
CA ASN A 307 -4.33 -21.47 -3.87
C ASN A 307 -4.49 -20.03 -3.34
N PRO A 308 -4.03 -19.74 -2.12
CA PRO A 308 -4.02 -18.38 -1.60
C PRO A 308 -2.92 -17.55 -2.28
N VAL A 309 -3.28 -16.35 -2.76
CA VAL A 309 -2.33 -15.42 -3.41
C VAL A 309 -1.49 -14.66 -2.39
N PHE A 310 -2.11 -14.28 -1.27
CA PHE A 310 -1.49 -13.45 -0.25
C PHE A 310 -1.25 -14.22 1.04
N ASP A 311 -0.36 -13.66 1.84
CA ASP A 311 0.03 -14.17 3.15
C ASP A 311 0.14 -13.02 4.14
N TYR A 312 -0.11 -13.33 5.41
CA TYR A 312 -0.03 -12.36 6.50
C TYR A 312 1.31 -12.49 7.21
N VAL A 313 2.09 -11.41 7.20
CA VAL A 313 3.33 -11.34 7.97
C VAL A 313 3.08 -10.48 9.20
N PRO A 314 3.22 -11.01 10.43
CA PRO A 314 3.05 -10.22 11.63
C PRO A 314 4.12 -9.12 11.75
N PRO A 315 3.79 -7.98 12.39
CA PRO A 315 4.69 -6.84 12.52
C PRO A 315 6.01 -7.17 13.23
N GLU A 316 6.02 -8.17 14.10
CA GLU A 316 7.18 -8.59 14.91
C GLU A 316 8.35 -9.17 14.09
N LEU A 317 8.07 -9.60 12.86
CA LEU A 317 9.06 -10.13 11.93
C LEU A 317 9.65 -9.04 11.04
N VAL A 318 9.04 -7.86 10.99
CA VAL A 318 9.51 -6.72 10.20
C VAL A 318 10.48 -5.89 11.04
N THR A 319 11.62 -5.52 10.46
CA THR A 319 12.62 -4.69 11.14
C THR A 319 12.49 -3.23 10.75
N LEU A 320 12.34 -2.93 9.45
CA LEU A 320 12.33 -1.56 8.93
C LEU A 320 11.39 -1.44 7.72
N PHE A 321 10.60 -0.37 7.69
CA PHE A 321 9.86 0.08 6.52
C PHE A 321 10.65 1.18 5.81
N ILE A 322 10.79 1.09 4.50
CA ILE A 322 11.40 2.13 3.67
C ILE A 322 10.28 2.80 2.88
N SER A 323 9.88 4.00 3.29
CA SER A 323 8.87 4.83 2.62
C SER A 323 9.51 5.99 1.86
N ASN A 324 8.70 6.74 1.10
CA ASN A 324 9.14 7.96 0.41
C ASN A 324 9.72 9.02 1.36
N THR A 325 9.22 9.07 2.60
CA THR A 325 9.67 9.98 3.65
C THR A 325 10.93 9.52 4.39
N GLY A 326 11.29 8.23 4.29
CA GLY A 326 12.48 7.69 4.93
C GLY A 326 12.28 6.29 5.53
N GLY A 327 13.26 5.86 6.32
CA GLY A 327 13.20 4.61 7.08
C GLY A 327 12.38 4.75 8.37
N ASN A 328 11.33 3.95 8.52
CA ASN A 328 10.41 3.95 9.66
C ASN A 328 10.39 2.59 10.37
N ALA A 329 10.42 2.58 11.70
CA ALA A 329 10.20 1.37 12.48
C ALA A 329 8.72 0.96 12.43
N PRO A 330 8.38 -0.34 12.59
CA PRO A 330 6.99 -0.78 12.66
C PRO A 330 6.18 -0.08 13.75
N SER A 331 6.82 0.27 14.86
CA SER A 331 6.18 1.04 15.94
C SER A 331 5.82 2.47 15.56
N TYR A 332 6.38 3.03 14.49
CA TYR A 332 6.06 4.38 14.01
C TYR A 332 4.85 4.40 13.05
N VAL A 333 4.36 3.23 12.64
CA VAL A 333 3.24 3.11 11.69
C VAL A 333 1.97 3.80 12.20
N TYR A 334 1.69 3.77 13.51
CA TYR A 334 0.53 4.47 14.06
C TYR A 334 0.60 5.98 13.84
N ARG A 335 1.80 6.57 13.91
CA ARG A 335 2.03 8.01 13.72
C ARG A 335 1.81 8.38 12.26
N LEU A 336 2.37 7.58 11.35
CA LEU A 336 2.13 7.74 9.91
C LEU A 336 0.63 7.66 9.58
N LEU A 337 -0.10 6.73 10.19
CA LEU A 337 -1.55 6.63 10.00
C LEU A 337 -2.30 7.87 10.50
N SER A 338 -1.91 8.41 11.66
CA SER A 338 -2.54 9.64 12.19
C SER A 338 -2.25 10.87 11.35
N GLU A 339 -1.10 10.92 10.68
CA GLU A 339 -0.74 12.01 9.76
C GLU A 339 -1.40 11.84 8.39
N LEU A 340 -1.70 10.61 7.98
CA LEU A 340 -2.26 10.31 6.66
C LEU A 340 -3.78 10.31 6.60
N TYR A 341 -4.45 9.88 7.68
CA TYR A 341 -5.88 9.59 7.69
C TYR A 341 -6.58 10.11 8.94
N HIS A 342 -7.79 10.64 8.74
CA HIS A 342 -8.68 10.98 9.84
C HIS A 342 -9.21 9.72 10.56
N PRO A 343 -9.30 9.69 11.89
CA PRO A 343 -9.85 8.55 12.64
C PRO A 343 -11.30 8.21 12.28
N ASP A 344 -12.12 9.21 11.97
CA ASP A 344 -13.52 9.01 11.57
C ASP A 344 -13.68 8.18 10.28
N ASP A 345 -12.67 8.20 9.42
CA ASP A 345 -12.73 7.59 8.09
C ASP A 345 -12.11 6.17 8.09
N TYR A 346 -11.76 5.62 9.26
CA TYR A 346 -11.21 4.26 9.34
C TYR A 346 -12.25 3.21 8.91
N GLU A 347 -13.50 3.37 9.33
CA GLU A 347 -14.64 2.54 8.90
C GLU A 347 -15.38 3.18 7.72
N LEU A 348 -14.80 3.07 6.52
CA LEU A 348 -15.53 3.28 5.25
C LEU A 348 -16.32 2.04 4.87
#